data_AF-A0A364V996-F1
#
_entry.id   AF-A0A364V996-F1
#
_cell.length_a   1.000
_cell.length_b   1.000
_cell.length_c   1.000
_cell.angle_alpha   90.00
_cell.angle_beta   90.00
_cell.angle_gamma   90.00
#
_symmetry.space_group_name_H-M   'P 1'
#
loop_
_entity.id
_entity.type
_entity.pdbx_description
1 polymer ?
#
loop_
_entity_poly.entity_id
_entity_poly.type
_entity_poly.pdbx_seq_one_letter_code
_entity_poly.pdbx_strand_id
1 'polypeptide(L)'
;MNIQTGNKTILFTVQEQEAAARYISTAGDQLSNLQTPEAGQLPEELRAVVINVLEAIQQGSAITVSSVPREVTTTTAASMLGMSRPTLMKHVRNGRIAAHMVGSHHRLLTDDVLKFQAELKEEKRRAVFGLMDLERELGEA
;
A
#
# COMPACT_ATOMS: atom_id res chain seq x y z
N MET A 1 15.30 9.51 -8.24
CA MET A 1 14.34 8.84 -7.32
C MET A 1 15.09 8.06 -6.25
N ASN A 2 14.52 7.83 -5.07
CA ASN A 2 15.11 6.99 -4.03
C ASN A 2 14.23 5.77 -3.73
N ILE A 3 14.84 4.60 -3.52
CA ILE A 3 14.21 3.38 -3.04
C ILE A 3 14.81 3.04 -1.67
N GLN A 4 14.03 3.13 -0.60
CA GLN A 4 14.49 2.70 0.73
C GLN A 4 14.09 1.25 0.98
N THR A 5 15.03 0.33 1.13
CA THR A 5 14.79 -1.07 1.50
C THR A 5 15.32 -1.32 2.91
N GLY A 6 14.46 -1.31 3.94
CA GLY A 6 14.87 -1.48 5.33
C GLY A 6 16.03 -0.55 5.72
N ASN A 7 17.25 -1.11 5.83
CA ASN A 7 18.48 -0.39 6.19
C ASN A 7 19.32 0.12 5.01
N LYS A 8 18.82 0.04 3.77
CA LYS A 8 19.54 0.44 2.55
C LYS A 8 18.72 1.43 1.75
N THR A 9 19.28 2.61 1.48
CA THR A 9 18.70 3.54 0.50
C THR A 9 19.42 3.35 -0.83
N ILE A 10 18.69 2.97 -1.87
CA ILE A 10 19.17 2.91 -3.25
C ILE A 10 18.76 4.22 -3.93
N LEU A 11 19.73 5.01 -4.33
CA LEU A 11 19.51 6.26 -5.06
C LEU A 11 19.60 5.96 -6.55
N PHE A 12 18.56 6.33 -7.29
CA PHE A 12 18.51 6.24 -8.74
C PHE A 12 18.65 7.64 -9.32
N THR A 13 19.63 7.79 -10.21
CA THR A 13 19.77 8.95 -11.09
C THR A 13 18.66 8.99 -12.13
N VAL A 14 18.40 10.16 -12.71
CA VAL A 14 17.42 10.33 -13.79
C VAL A 14 17.74 9.39 -14.97
N GLN A 15 19.03 9.23 -15.29
CA GLN A 15 19.47 8.34 -16.37
C GLN A 15 19.19 6.86 -16.08
N GLU A 16 19.42 6.40 -14.84
CA GLU A 16 19.09 5.03 -14.43
C GLU A 16 17.58 4.79 -14.42
N GLN A 17 16.78 5.79 -14.07
CA GLN A 17 15.32 5.71 -14.17
C GLN A 17 14.85 5.61 -15.62
N GLU A 18 15.38 6.42 -16.52
CA GLU A 18 15.03 6.36 -17.94
C GLU A 18 15.50 5.06 -18.60
N ALA A 19 16.63 4.51 -18.18
CA ALA A 19 17.11 3.21 -18.64
C ALA A 19 16.20 2.08 -18.13
N ALA A 20 15.83 2.10 -16.85
CA ALA A 20 14.89 1.16 -16.27
C ALA A 20 13.51 1.26 -16.93
N ALA A 21 12.98 2.47 -17.12
CA ALA A 21 11.68 2.70 -17.74
C ALA A 21 11.63 2.19 -19.19
N ARG A 22 12.68 2.42 -19.98
CA ARG A 22 12.82 1.86 -21.33
C ARG A 22 12.89 0.33 -21.33
N TYR A 23 13.60 -0.26 -20.37
CA TYR A 23 13.67 -1.72 -20.26
C TYR A 23 12.29 -2.30 -19.93
N ILE A 24 11.57 -1.71 -18.98
CA ILE A 24 10.25 -2.16 -18.52
C ILE A 24 9.20 -1.99 -19.63
N SER A 25 9.19 -0.88 -20.37
CA SER A 25 8.22 -0.64 -21.45
C SER A 25 8.43 -1.56 -22.66
N THR A 26 9.68 -1.97 -22.92
CA THR A 26 10.02 -2.92 -23.98
C THR A 26 9.79 -4.38 -23.54
N ALA A 27 9.94 -4.65 -22.24
CA ALA A 27 9.79 -5.97 -21.65
C ALA A 27 8.37 -6.30 -21.16
N GLY A 28 7.36 -5.47 -21.47
CA GLY A 28 6.00 -5.55 -20.89
C GLY A 28 5.43 -6.96 -20.76
N ASP A 29 5.54 -7.78 -21.81
CA ASP A 29 5.04 -9.17 -21.83
C ASP A 29 5.99 -10.19 -21.17
N GLN A 30 7.29 -9.85 -21.10
CA GLN A 30 8.33 -10.70 -20.49
C GLN A 30 8.42 -10.56 -18.96
N LEU A 31 7.88 -9.48 -18.38
CA LEU A 31 7.77 -9.31 -16.92
C LEU A 31 6.83 -10.34 -16.28
N SER A 32 5.88 -10.87 -17.06
CA SER A 32 5.01 -11.99 -16.69
C SER A 32 5.79 -13.29 -16.47
N ASN A 33 6.96 -13.42 -17.11
CA ASN A 33 7.84 -14.60 -17.08
C ASN A 33 9.11 -14.37 -16.25
N LEU A 34 9.06 -13.52 -15.21
CA LEU A 34 10.16 -13.42 -14.25
C LEU A 34 10.46 -14.81 -13.67
N GLN A 35 11.54 -15.41 -14.15
CA GLN A 35 12.08 -16.68 -13.71
C GLN A 35 13.38 -16.40 -13.00
N THR A 36 13.53 -16.97 -11.80
CA THR A 36 14.86 -17.07 -11.20
C THR A 36 15.52 -18.35 -11.69
N PRO A 37 16.84 -18.38 -11.91
CA PRO A 37 17.55 -19.58 -12.35
C PRO A 37 17.38 -20.77 -11.39
N GLU A 38 17.04 -20.52 -10.12
CA GLU A 38 17.07 -21.52 -9.04
C GLU A 38 15.67 -21.93 -8.53
N ALA A 39 14.60 -21.14 -8.75
CA ALA A 39 13.31 -21.38 -8.07
C ALA A 39 12.05 -21.44 -8.98
N GLY A 40 12.19 -21.43 -10.31
CA GLY A 40 11.04 -21.48 -11.21
C GLY A 40 10.25 -20.16 -11.25
N GLN A 41 8.96 -20.23 -11.63
CA GLN A 41 8.07 -19.06 -11.72
C GLN A 41 7.90 -18.39 -10.35
N LEU A 42 8.01 -17.06 -10.30
CA LEU A 42 7.70 -16.30 -9.09
C LEU A 42 6.24 -16.53 -8.66
N PRO A 43 5.97 -16.72 -7.34
CA PRO A 43 4.60 -16.69 -6.81
C PRO A 43 3.88 -15.39 -7.20
N GLU A 44 2.57 -15.48 -7.41
CA GLU A 44 1.73 -14.38 -7.89
C GLU A 44 1.92 -13.10 -7.06
N GLU A 45 1.96 -13.26 -5.74
CA GLU A 45 2.05 -12.17 -4.79
C GLU A 45 3.38 -11.43 -4.91
N LEU A 46 4.47 -12.19 -5.09
CA LEU A 46 5.81 -11.62 -5.31
C LEU A 46 5.91 -10.95 -6.68
N ARG A 47 5.30 -11.54 -7.71
CA ARG A 47 5.25 -10.94 -9.05
C ARG A 47 4.51 -9.60 -9.03
N ALA A 48 3.36 -9.53 -8.36
CA ALA A 48 2.60 -8.29 -8.21
C ALA A 48 3.42 -7.19 -7.51
N VAL A 49 4.19 -7.53 -6.47
CA VAL A 49 5.09 -6.57 -5.81
C VAL A 49 6.14 -6.04 -6.78
N VAL A 50 6.79 -6.92 -7.55
CA VAL A 50 7.81 -6.50 -8.52
C VAL A 50 7.22 -5.59 -9.59
N ILE A 51 6.06 -5.95 -10.16
CA ILE A 51 5.37 -5.13 -11.16
C ILE A 51 5.05 -3.73 -10.60
N ASN A 52 4.47 -3.65 -9.40
CA ASN A 52 4.14 -2.37 -8.76
C ASN A 52 5.38 -1.49 -8.54
N VAL A 53 6.51 -2.08 -8.16
CA VAL A 53 7.78 -1.35 -8.00
C VAL A 53 8.26 -0.83 -9.35
N LEU A 54 8.22 -1.65 -10.40
CA LEU A 54 8.63 -1.26 -11.76
C LEU A 54 7.75 -0.13 -12.32
N GLU A 55 6.44 -0.17 -12.09
CA GLU A 55 5.52 0.91 -12.46
C GLU A 55 5.84 2.20 -11.70
N ALA A 56 6.10 2.12 -10.40
CA ALA A 56 6.49 3.28 -9.61
C ALA A 56 7.84 3.88 -10.06
N ILE A 57 8.78 3.03 -10.52
CA ILE A 57 10.04 3.46 -11.15
C ILE A 57 9.76 4.24 -12.44
N GLN A 58 8.89 3.73 -13.32
CA GLN A 58 8.50 4.41 -14.56
C GLN A 58 7.88 5.79 -14.30
N GLN A 59 7.06 5.91 -13.26
CA GLN A 59 6.40 7.15 -12.90
C GLN A 59 7.32 8.13 -12.16
N GLY A 60 8.56 7.72 -11.87
CA GLY A 60 9.52 8.51 -11.11
C GLY A 60 9.17 8.71 -9.63
N SER A 61 8.28 7.88 -9.08
CA SER A 61 7.79 8.00 -7.72
C SER A 61 8.81 7.51 -6.70
N ALA A 62 8.96 8.19 -5.56
CA ALA A 62 9.79 7.68 -4.47
C ALA A 62 9.21 6.35 -3.93
N ILE A 63 10.06 5.33 -3.75
CA ILE A 63 9.64 3.99 -3.31
C ILE A 63 10.25 3.69 -1.94
N THR A 64 9.48 3.08 -1.05
CA THR A 64 9.98 2.58 0.23
C THR A 64 9.45 1.18 0.46
N VAL A 65 10.37 0.24 0.67
CA VAL A 65 10.15 -1.15 1.02
C VAL A 65 10.64 -1.35 2.46
N SER A 66 9.74 -1.69 3.37
CA SER A 66 10.10 -1.95 4.76
C SER A 66 9.37 -3.18 5.27
N SER A 67 10.01 -3.94 6.15
CA SER A 67 9.32 -4.95 6.92
C SER A 67 8.38 -4.24 7.89
N VAL A 68 7.08 -4.55 7.85
CA VAL A 68 6.15 -3.96 8.80
C VAL A 68 6.36 -4.63 10.16
N PRO A 69 6.65 -3.88 11.24
CA PRO A 69 6.79 -4.47 12.57
C PRO A 69 5.45 -5.06 13.02
N ARG A 70 5.47 -6.01 13.97
CA ARG A 70 4.25 -6.62 14.52
C ARG A 70 3.30 -5.57 15.12
N GLU A 71 3.88 -4.54 15.72
CA GLU A 71 3.16 -3.43 16.32
C GLU A 71 3.65 -2.09 15.78
N VAL A 72 2.70 -1.19 15.55
CA VAL A 72 2.96 0.15 15.03
C VAL A 72 2.48 1.22 16.01
N THR A 73 3.11 2.39 15.94
CA THR A 73 2.66 3.55 16.71
C THR A 73 1.34 4.08 16.15
N THR A 74 0.57 4.83 16.95
CA THR A 74 -0.64 5.51 16.45
C THR A 74 -0.36 6.43 15.26
N THR A 75 0.84 7.03 15.20
CA THR A 75 1.21 7.94 14.11
C THR A 75 1.48 7.16 12.83
N THR A 76 2.22 6.06 12.93
CA THR A 76 2.49 5.15 11.81
C THR A 76 1.20 4.54 11.29
N ALA A 77 0.33 4.02 12.17
CA ALA A 77 -0.96 3.47 11.79
C ALA A 77 -1.87 4.51 11.09
N ALA A 78 -1.92 5.74 11.60
CA ALA A 78 -2.69 6.81 10.96
C ALA A 78 -2.18 7.12 9.55
N SER A 79 -0.85 7.15 9.38
CA SER A 79 -0.22 7.33 8.06
C SER A 79 -0.55 6.17 7.12
N MET A 80 -0.52 4.92 7.59
CA MET A 80 -0.88 3.74 6.78
C MET A 80 -2.33 3.80 6.31
N LEU A 81 -3.22 4.29 7.16
CA LEU A 81 -4.65 4.42 6.88
C LEU A 81 -5.00 5.68 6.07
N GLY A 82 -4.02 6.54 5.75
CA GLY A 82 -4.26 7.78 5.03
C GLY A 82 -5.14 8.78 5.79
N MET A 83 -5.08 8.80 7.13
CA MET A 83 -5.89 9.67 7.97
C MET A 83 -5.07 10.37 9.06
N SER A 84 -5.66 11.37 9.72
CA SER A 84 -5.03 12.05 10.84
C SER A 84 -4.97 11.16 12.09
N ARG A 85 -3.94 11.33 12.93
CA ARG A 85 -3.85 10.63 14.23
C ARG A 85 -5.08 10.88 15.12
N PRO A 86 -5.62 12.11 15.26
CA PRO A 86 -6.86 12.33 16.00
C PRO A 86 -8.05 11.51 15.46
N THR A 87 -8.17 11.38 14.13
CA THR A 87 -9.20 10.55 13.49
C THR A 87 -9.05 9.08 13.87
N LEU A 88 -7.84 8.53 13.75
CA LEU A 88 -7.56 7.16 14.19
C LEU A 88 -7.94 6.97 15.67
N MET A 89 -7.56 7.89 16.55
CA MET A 89 -7.87 7.79 17.97
C MET A 89 -9.37 7.91 18.27
N LYS A 90 -10.18 8.51 17.38
CA LYS A 90 -11.64 8.45 17.46
C LYS A 90 -12.15 7.04 17.15
N HIS A 91 -11.62 6.37 16.14
CA HIS A 91 -11.97 4.98 15.84
C HIS A 91 -11.58 4.03 16.97
N VAL A 92 -10.40 4.22 17.57
CA VAL A 92 -9.95 3.47 18.75
C VAL A 92 -10.92 3.66 19.92
N ARG A 93 -11.27 4.92 20.26
CA ARG A 93 -12.23 5.21 21.34
C ARG A 93 -13.62 4.63 21.09
N ASN A 94 -14.03 4.57 19.84
CA ASN A 94 -15.30 3.98 19.43
C ASN A 94 -15.25 2.44 19.32
N GLY A 95 -14.12 1.80 19.65
CA GLY A 95 -13.96 0.35 19.62
C GLY A 95 -13.86 -0.26 18.22
N ARG A 96 -13.70 0.55 17.16
CA ARG A 96 -13.60 0.05 15.78
C ARG A 96 -12.25 -0.59 15.47
N ILE A 97 -11.20 -0.22 16.18
CA ILE A 97 -9.86 -0.81 16.05
C ILE A 97 -9.21 -0.87 17.43
N ALA A 98 -8.59 -2.00 17.75
CA ALA A 98 -7.93 -2.22 19.02
C ALA A 98 -6.61 -1.43 19.11
N ALA A 99 -6.33 -0.89 20.29
CA ALA A 99 -5.04 -0.34 20.63
C ALA A 99 -4.71 -0.72 22.08
N HIS A 100 -3.45 -1.01 22.35
CA HIS A 100 -2.94 -1.36 23.68
C HIS A 100 -1.81 -0.42 24.11
N MET A 101 -1.50 -0.42 25.41
CA MET A 101 -0.42 0.38 25.97
C MET A 101 0.87 -0.43 26.04
N VAL A 102 1.97 0.13 25.55
CA VAL A 102 3.33 -0.37 25.74
C VAL A 102 4.15 0.72 26.40
N GLY A 103 4.42 0.54 27.69
CA GLY A 103 4.93 1.61 28.55
C GLY A 103 3.94 2.79 28.58
N SER A 104 4.39 3.97 28.14
CA SER A 104 3.59 5.21 28.15
C SER A 104 2.87 5.50 26.82
N HIS A 105 3.01 4.66 25.80
CA HIS A 105 2.49 4.94 24.47
C HIS A 105 1.52 3.87 23.96
N HIS A 106 0.50 4.32 23.23
CA HIS A 106 -0.39 3.42 22.50
C HIS A 106 0.34 2.77 21.32
N ARG A 107 0.02 1.50 21.11
CA ARG A 107 0.43 0.65 20.00
C ARG A 107 -0.81 0.00 19.39
N LEU A 108 -0.72 -0.34 18.12
CA LEU A 108 -1.72 -1.12 17.40
C LEU A 108 -1.02 -2.30 16.75
N LEU A 109 -1.69 -3.45 16.73
CA LEU A 109 -1.22 -4.58 15.94
C LEU A 109 -1.34 -4.23 14.47
N THR A 110 -0.29 -4.47 13.70
CA THR A 110 -0.26 -4.19 12.27
C THR A 110 -1.39 -4.90 11.53
N ASP A 111 -1.66 -6.16 11.88
CA ASP A 111 -2.73 -6.95 11.26
C ASP A 111 -4.10 -6.30 11.46
N ASP A 112 -4.37 -5.74 12.64
CA ASP A 112 -5.63 -5.05 12.93
C ASP A 112 -5.74 -3.75 12.13
N VAL A 113 -4.63 -3.03 11.95
CA VAL A 113 -4.57 -1.83 11.10
C VAL A 113 -4.87 -2.19 9.63
N LEU A 114 -4.27 -3.26 9.11
CA LEU A 114 -4.49 -3.70 7.73
C LEU A 114 -5.92 -4.22 7.50
N LYS A 115 -6.48 -4.98 8.46
CA LYS A 115 -7.90 -5.39 8.42
C LYS A 115 -8.82 -4.18 8.40
N PHE A 116 -8.60 -3.22 9.29
CA PHE A 116 -9.38 -2.00 9.35
C PHE A 116 -9.27 -1.16 8.06
N GLN A 117 -8.09 -1.14 7.43
CA GLN A 117 -7.91 -0.50 6.12
C GLN A 117 -8.80 -1.14 5.04
N ALA A 118 -8.84 -2.48 5.00
CA ALA A 118 -9.67 -3.21 4.06
C ALA A 118 -11.17 -2.95 4.31
N GLU A 119 -11.60 -2.92 5.57
CA GLU A 119 -12.97 -2.56 5.95
C GLU A 119 -13.34 -1.15 5.48
N LEU A 120 -12.49 -0.14 5.71
CA LEU A 120 -12.72 1.23 5.25
C LEU A 120 -12.82 1.33 3.72
N LYS A 121 -11.98 0.59 3.00
CA LYS A 121 -12.01 0.56 1.53
C LYS A 121 -13.33 -0.03 1.03
N GLU A 122 -13.82 -1.06 1.70
CA GLU A 122 -15.08 -1.70 1.37
C GLU A 122 -16.28 -0.80 1.70
N GLU A 123 -16.28 -0.13 2.86
CA GLU A 123 -17.29 0.87 3.23
C GLU A 123 -17.36 2.00 2.18
N LYS A 124 -16.21 2.53 1.77
CA LYS A 124 -16.12 3.55 0.72
C LYS A 124 -16.69 3.03 -0.61
N ARG A 125 -16.35 1.80 -0.99
CA ARG A 125 -16.85 1.18 -2.22
C ARG A 125 -18.37 1.06 -2.21
N ARG A 126 -18.96 0.57 -1.11
CA ARG A 126 -20.43 0.47 -0.96
C ARG A 126 -21.11 1.83 -1.01
N ALA A 127 -20.54 2.85 -0.37
CA ALA A 127 -21.09 4.20 -0.40
C ALA A 127 -21.12 4.78 -1.81
N VAL A 128 -20.08 4.56 -2.61
CA VAL A 128 -20.04 4.98 -4.02
C VAL A 128 -21.13 4.29 -4.84
N PHE A 129 -21.28 2.97 -4.70
CA PHE A 129 -22.33 2.25 -5.42
C PHE A 129 -23.74 2.68 -4.99
N GLY A 130 -23.96 2.91 -3.69
CA GLY A 130 -25.24 3.43 -3.20
C GLY A 130 -25.61 4.80 -3.76
N LEU A 131 -24.63 5.69 -4.01
CA LEU A 131 -24.88 6.97 -4.67
C LEU A 131 -25.28 6.79 -6.15
N MET A 132 -24.63 5.87 -6.86
CA MET A 132 -24.95 5.57 -8.26
C MET A 132 -26.35 4.95 -8.42
N ASP A 133 -26.75 4.10 -7.48
CA ASP A 133 -28.09 3.51 -7.49
C ASP A 133 -29.17 4.55 -7.20
N LEU A 134 -28.92 5.46 -6.24
CA LEU A 134 -29.81 6.58 -5.95
C LEU A 134 -29.98 7.53 -7.14
N GLU A 135 -28.89 7.82 -7.86
CA GLU A 135 -28.92 8.65 -9.08
C GLU A 135 -29.74 8.00 -10.19
N ARG A 136 -29.68 6.67 -10.34
CA ARG A 136 -30.49 5.92 -11.31
C ARG A 136 -31.98 5.97 -10.99
N GLU A 137 -32.34 5.78 -9.72
CA GLU A 137 -33.74 5.86 -9.28
C GLU A 137 -34.34 7.26 -9.45
N LEU A 138 -33.55 8.32 -9.25
CA LEU A 138 -33.99 9.71 -9.42
C LEU A 138 -34.05 10.17 -10.89
N GLY A 139 -33.29 9.55 -11.79
CA GLY A 139 -33.32 9.82 -13.23
C GLY A 139 -34.44 9.08 -13.98
N GLU A 140 -35.07 8.09 -13.35
CA GLU A 140 -36.19 7.31 -13.88
C GLU A 140 -37.57 7.79 -13.37
N ALA A 141 -37.62 8.89 -12.60
CA ALA A 141 -38.83 9.54 -12.09
C ALA A 141 -39.11 10.88 -12.79
#